data_AF-B0BZS1-F1
#
_entry.id   AF-B0BZS1-F1
#
_cell.length_a   1.000
_cell.length_b   1.000
_cell.length_c   1.000
_cell.angle_alpha   90.00
_cell.angle_beta   90.00
_cell.angle_gamma   90.00
#
_symmetry.space_group_name_H-M   'P 1'
#
loop_
_entity.id
_entity.type
_entity.pdbx_description
1 polymer ?
#
loop_
_entity_poly.entity_id
_entity_poly.type
_entity_poly.pdbx_seq_one_letter_code
_entity_poly.pdbx_strand_id
1 'polypeptide(L)'
;MSHAQEEIEHAQVPFIIYLENHVYLLALLGLAVFYGLDSLVLQSRKANQEEQNADRAGTVIFWIHISAFAALNVILGYLLQDLGAHSLYTCILFFAALALHFFIIDHHLYEHHKTPYNQRGRWLLVAAIILGMVLGQAAMLDKAGVLIIWSFLAGSIILNVLKRELPDEQESCFMSFIVGAALYTGLLLAK
;
A
#
# COMPACT_ATOMS: atom_id res chain seq x y z
N MET A 1 1.08 -9.28 33.24
CA MET A 1 1.74 -9.80 32.03
C MET A 1 0.78 -10.81 31.43
N SER A 2 0.23 -10.51 30.26
CA SER A 2 -0.92 -11.21 29.68
C SER A 2 -0.53 -12.61 29.24
N HIS A 3 -1.39 -13.62 29.43
CA HIS A 3 -1.20 -15.01 29.00
C HIS A 3 -0.72 -15.17 27.53
N ALA A 4 -0.98 -14.17 26.67
CA ALA A 4 -0.48 -14.13 25.31
C ALA A 4 1.05 -13.98 25.19
N GLN A 5 1.74 -13.38 26.16
CA GLN A 5 3.20 -13.24 26.15
C GLN A 5 3.91 -14.53 26.62
N GLU A 6 3.29 -15.29 27.52
CA GLU A 6 3.85 -16.53 28.06
C GLU A 6 3.78 -17.69 27.04
N GLU A 7 2.76 -17.69 26.17
CA GLU A 7 2.67 -18.66 25.06
C GLU A 7 3.70 -18.39 23.95
N ILE A 8 4.16 -17.15 23.76
CA ILE A 8 5.15 -16.78 22.75
C ILE A 8 6.57 -17.18 23.18
N GLU A 9 6.87 -17.15 24.48
CA GLU A 9 8.20 -17.51 25.00
C GLU A 9 8.50 -19.02 24.95
N HIS A 10 7.46 -19.87 24.89
CA HIS A 10 7.61 -21.33 24.84
C HIS A 10 7.24 -21.97 23.48
N ALA A 11 6.73 -21.22 22.52
CA ALA A 11 6.42 -21.73 21.19
C ALA A 11 7.67 -21.74 20.28
N GLN A 12 8.60 -22.66 20.55
CA GLN A 12 9.62 -23.08 19.58
C GLN A 12 8.94 -23.87 18.45
N VAL A 13 8.17 -23.19 17.59
CA VAL A 13 7.58 -23.80 16.40
C VAL A 13 8.40 -23.35 15.19
N PRO A 14 9.27 -24.21 14.62
CA PRO A 14 10.13 -23.88 13.48
C PRO A 14 9.36 -23.29 12.29
N PHE A 15 8.07 -23.64 12.17
CA PHE A 15 7.16 -23.13 11.16
C PHE A 15 6.83 -21.65 11.33
N ILE A 16 6.66 -21.12 12.55
CA ILE A 16 6.38 -19.69 12.79
C ILE A 16 7.62 -18.87 12.46
N ILE A 17 8.81 -19.30 12.89
CA ILE A 17 10.08 -18.62 12.57
C ILE A 17 10.37 -18.63 11.06
N TYR A 18 10.05 -19.74 10.36
CA TYR A 18 10.18 -19.83 8.91
C TYR A 18 9.17 -18.95 8.17
N LEU A 19 7.91 -18.91 8.62
CA LEU A 19 6.89 -18.01 8.07
C LEU A 19 7.23 -16.53 8.34
N GLU A 20 7.66 -16.19 9.55
CA GLU A 20 8.11 -14.83 9.91
C GLU A 20 9.27 -14.39 9.03
N ASN A 21 10.30 -15.23 8.90
CA ASN A 21 11.45 -14.89 8.07
C ASN A 21 11.05 -14.62 6.63
N HIS A 22 10.10 -15.38 6.06
CA HIS A 22 9.67 -15.19 4.69
C HIS A 22 8.75 -13.97 4.53
N VAL A 23 7.88 -13.69 5.50
CA VAL A 23 7.03 -12.50 5.54
C VAL A 23 7.89 -11.23 5.60
N TYR A 24 8.88 -11.17 6.48
CA TYR A 24 9.75 -9.99 6.58
C TYR A 24 10.64 -9.81 5.35
N LEU A 25 11.20 -10.90 4.80
CA LEU A 25 11.98 -10.82 3.56
C LEU A 25 11.13 -10.32 2.39
N LEU A 26 9.88 -10.73 2.32
CA LEU A 26 8.99 -10.33 1.25
C LEU A 26 8.47 -8.90 1.41
N ALA A 27 8.25 -8.45 2.64
CA ALA A 27 8.02 -7.04 2.96
C ALA A 27 9.24 -6.19 2.58
N LEU A 28 10.45 -6.62 2.94
CA LEU A 28 11.67 -5.95 2.54
C LEU A 28 11.82 -5.92 1.01
N LEU A 29 11.44 -6.99 0.32
CA LEU A 29 11.44 -7.04 -1.14
C LEU A 29 10.43 -6.05 -1.74
N GLY A 30 9.22 -5.96 -1.19
CA GLY A 30 8.24 -4.94 -1.59
C GLY A 30 8.76 -3.52 -1.40
N LEU A 31 9.35 -3.25 -0.23
CA LEU A 31 10.01 -1.98 0.06
C LEU A 31 11.14 -1.70 -0.96
N ALA A 32 12.02 -2.66 -1.21
CA ALA A 32 13.16 -2.49 -2.12
C ALA A 32 12.73 -2.27 -3.57
N VAL A 33 11.72 -2.99 -4.05
CA VAL A 33 11.17 -2.82 -5.40
C VAL A 33 10.57 -1.43 -5.57
N PHE A 34 9.72 -0.98 -4.65
CA PHE A 34 9.13 0.35 -4.74
C PHE A 34 10.15 1.46 -4.59
N TYR A 35 11.17 1.28 -3.74
CA TYR A 35 12.29 2.21 -3.62
C TYR A 35 13.10 2.28 -4.91
N GLY A 36 13.39 1.13 -5.52
CA GLY A 36 14.10 1.04 -6.79
C GLY A 36 13.34 1.75 -7.92
N LEU A 37 12.04 1.48 -8.07
CA LEU A 37 11.19 2.15 -9.06
C LEU A 37 11.20 3.67 -8.88
N ASP A 38 11.10 4.14 -7.64
CA ASP A 38 11.11 5.56 -7.33
C ASP A 38 12.49 6.21 -7.58
N SER A 39 13.57 5.53 -7.21
CA SER A 39 14.95 6.00 -7.46
C SER A 39 15.26 6.09 -8.96
N LEU A 40 14.82 5.11 -9.75
CA LEU A 40 14.96 5.12 -11.21
C LEU A 40 14.17 6.29 -11.84
N VAL A 41 12.97 6.58 -11.32
CA VAL A 41 12.17 7.74 -11.71
C VAL A 41 12.91 9.05 -11.44
N LEU A 42 13.52 9.19 -10.25
CA LEU A 42 14.29 10.38 -9.87
C LEU A 42 15.55 10.56 -10.72
N GLN A 43 16.29 9.48 -10.99
CA GLN A 43 17.47 9.50 -11.85
C GLN A 43 17.11 9.84 -13.31
N SER A 44 16.03 9.26 -13.83
CA SER A 44 15.52 9.55 -15.18
C SER A 44 15.11 11.02 -15.32
N ARG A 45 14.54 11.64 -14.26
CA ARG A 45 14.23 13.07 -14.25
C ARG A 45 15.48 13.94 -14.37
N LYS A 46 16.54 13.62 -13.61
CA LYS A 46 17.81 14.37 -13.64
C LYS A 46 18.50 14.24 -15.00
N ALA A 47 18.60 13.03 -15.55
CA ALA A 47 19.22 12.80 -16.85
C ALA A 47 18.46 13.47 -18.01
N ASN A 48 17.12 13.43 -18.00
CA ASN A 48 16.32 14.04 -19.07
C ASN A 48 16.20 15.57 -18.97
N GLN A 49 16.42 16.17 -17.80
CA GLN A 49 16.54 17.63 -17.67
C GLN A 49 17.79 18.15 -18.41
N GLU A 50 18.85 17.35 -18.51
CA GLU A 50 20.06 17.70 -19.27
C GLU A 50 19.85 17.55 -20.80
N GLU A 51 18.95 16.66 -21.26
CA GLU A 51 18.76 16.34 -22.68
C GLU A 51 17.54 17.00 -23.37
N GLN A 52 16.86 17.98 -22.77
CA GLN A 52 15.64 18.64 -23.32
C GLN A 52 14.45 17.68 -23.65
N ASN A 53 14.50 16.41 -23.25
CA ASN A 53 13.44 15.40 -23.47
C ASN A 53 12.43 15.30 -22.31
N ALA A 54 12.13 16.43 -21.65
CA ALA A 54 11.34 16.48 -20.41
C ALA A 54 9.93 15.87 -20.54
N ASP A 55 9.27 16.01 -21.70
CA ASP A 55 7.90 15.51 -21.92
C ASP A 55 7.81 13.97 -21.97
N ARG A 56 8.81 13.29 -22.53
CA ARG A 56 8.85 11.81 -22.58
C ARG A 56 9.13 11.22 -21.21
N ALA A 57 10.01 11.85 -20.43
CA ALA A 57 10.34 11.43 -19.08
C ALA A 57 9.11 11.47 -18.16
N GLY A 58 8.34 12.58 -18.18
CA GLY A 58 7.10 12.70 -17.41
C GLY A 58 6.07 11.62 -17.72
N THR A 59 5.97 11.20 -18.99
CA THR A 59 5.04 10.16 -19.42
C THR A 59 5.43 8.78 -18.90
N VAL A 60 6.71 8.39 -18.95
CA VAL A 60 7.17 7.08 -18.46
C VAL A 60 7.00 6.98 -16.94
N ILE A 61 7.36 8.05 -16.22
CA ILE A 61 7.24 8.13 -14.77
C ILE A 61 5.78 7.97 -14.31
N PHE A 62 4.86 8.61 -15.02
CA PHE A 62 3.42 8.46 -14.81
C PHE A 62 2.97 7.02 -14.96
N TRP A 63 3.39 6.33 -16.02
CA TRP A 63 3.00 4.94 -16.27
C TRP A 63 3.55 3.96 -15.22
N ILE A 64 4.77 4.18 -14.74
CA ILE A 64 5.34 3.38 -13.65
C ILE A 64 4.50 3.57 -12.38
N HIS A 65 4.23 4.82 -11.98
CA HIS A 65 3.41 5.10 -10.81
C HIS A 65 2.01 4.50 -10.92
N ILE A 66 1.34 4.67 -12.07
CA ILE A 66 -0.02 4.19 -12.23
C ILE A 66 -0.10 2.66 -12.28
N SER A 67 0.90 1.98 -12.83
CA SER A 67 0.98 0.53 -12.81
C SER A 67 1.17 -0.02 -11.39
N ALA A 68 2.00 0.65 -10.57
CA ALA A 68 2.22 0.25 -9.19
C ALA A 68 0.93 0.40 -8.38
N PHE A 69 0.25 1.56 -8.50
CA PHE A 69 -1.06 1.76 -7.88
C PHE A 69 -2.13 0.79 -8.40
N ALA A 70 -2.11 0.46 -9.70
CA ALA A 70 -3.02 -0.54 -10.26
C ALA A 70 -2.78 -1.93 -9.64
N ALA A 71 -1.53 -2.36 -9.49
CA ALA A 71 -1.21 -3.63 -8.83
C ALA A 71 -1.71 -3.68 -7.38
N LEU A 72 -1.53 -2.59 -6.63
CA LEU A 72 -2.07 -2.44 -5.28
C LEU A 72 -3.61 -2.56 -5.28
N ASN A 73 -4.27 -1.92 -6.25
CA ASN A 73 -5.72 -1.96 -6.39
C ASN A 73 -6.27 -3.35 -6.77
N VAL A 74 -5.56 -4.12 -7.60
CA VAL A 74 -5.91 -5.52 -7.89
C VAL A 74 -5.85 -6.35 -6.60
N ILE A 75 -4.77 -6.22 -5.84
CA ILE A 75 -4.59 -6.92 -4.57
C ILE A 75 -5.71 -6.55 -3.59
N LEU A 76 -6.01 -5.26 -3.47
CA LEU A 76 -7.06 -4.78 -2.59
C LEU A 76 -8.44 -5.30 -3.02
N GLY A 77 -8.74 -5.29 -4.31
CA GLY A 77 -9.97 -5.84 -4.88
C GLY A 77 -10.10 -7.35 -4.64
N TYR A 78 -9.00 -8.10 -4.71
CA TYR A 78 -8.97 -9.52 -4.37
C TYR A 78 -9.34 -9.75 -2.90
N LEU A 79 -8.76 -8.96 -2.00
CA LEU A 79 -8.98 -9.07 -0.55
C LEU A 79 -10.38 -8.64 -0.11
N LEU A 80 -11.12 -7.90 -0.94
CA LEU A 80 -12.49 -7.49 -0.63
C LEU A 80 -13.45 -8.67 -0.42
N GLN A 81 -13.15 -9.85 -0.97
CA GLN A 81 -14.05 -11.01 -0.86
C GLN A 81 -14.23 -11.49 0.58
N ASP A 82 -13.19 -11.36 1.42
CA ASP A 82 -13.20 -11.82 2.82
C ASP A 82 -14.09 -10.93 3.71
N LEU A 83 -14.46 -9.73 3.22
CA LEU A 83 -15.37 -8.84 3.93
C LEU A 83 -16.82 -9.32 3.90
N GLY A 84 -17.22 -10.15 2.94
CA GLY A 84 -18.58 -10.68 2.87
C GLY A 84 -18.97 -11.52 4.10
N ALA A 85 -17.98 -12.03 4.84
CA ALA A 85 -18.18 -12.81 6.07
C ALA A 85 -18.30 -11.95 7.34
N HIS A 86 -18.10 -10.63 7.25
CA HIS A 86 -18.08 -9.73 8.42
C HIS A 86 -19.43 -9.01 8.63
N SER A 87 -19.60 -8.42 9.82
CA SER A 87 -20.83 -7.67 10.17
C SER A 87 -21.04 -6.43 9.28
N LEU A 88 -22.30 -6.02 9.09
CA LEU A 88 -22.67 -4.83 8.30
C LEU A 88 -21.91 -3.57 8.77
N TYR A 89 -21.73 -3.42 10.09
CA TYR A 89 -21.01 -2.29 10.68
C TYR A 89 -19.53 -2.27 10.26
N THR A 90 -18.87 -3.44 10.28
CA THR A 90 -17.48 -3.58 9.82
C THR A 90 -17.34 -3.23 8.34
N CYS A 91 -18.30 -3.67 7.51
CA CYS A 91 -18.33 -3.32 6.09
C CYS A 91 -18.46 -1.82 5.85
N ILE A 92 -19.36 -1.12 6.56
CA ILE A 92 -19.54 0.33 6.42
C ILE A 92 -18.26 1.09 6.80
N LEU A 93 -17.64 0.73 7.94
CA LEU A 93 -16.39 1.36 8.37
C LEU A 93 -15.25 1.12 7.38
N PHE A 94 -15.11 -0.11 6.88
CA PHE A 94 -14.09 -0.44 5.90
C PHE A 94 -14.31 0.30 4.58
N PHE A 95 -15.56 0.37 4.11
CA PHE A 95 -15.90 1.13 2.91
C PHE A 95 -15.59 2.62 3.09
N ALA A 96 -15.92 3.22 4.24
CA ALA A 96 -15.60 4.61 4.55
C ALA A 96 -14.08 4.85 4.58
N ALA A 97 -13.33 3.96 5.22
CA ALA A 97 -11.87 4.04 5.27
C ALA A 97 -11.23 3.93 3.88
N LEU A 98 -11.72 2.99 3.05
CA LEU A 98 -11.26 2.85 1.67
C LEU A 98 -11.64 4.05 0.80
N ALA A 99 -12.85 4.58 0.94
CA ALA A 99 -13.28 5.77 0.21
C ALA A 99 -12.37 6.97 0.53
N LEU A 100 -12.02 7.16 1.81
CA LEU A 100 -11.10 8.21 2.22
C LEU A 100 -9.67 7.96 1.71
N HIS A 101 -9.18 6.73 1.80
CA HIS A 101 -7.86 6.35 1.28
C HIS A 101 -7.74 6.62 -0.22
N PHE A 102 -8.75 6.21 -0.99
CA PHE A 102 -8.81 6.50 -2.42
C PHE A 102 -8.94 7.99 -2.71
N PHE A 103 -9.72 8.73 -1.92
CA PHE A 103 -9.84 10.17 -2.08
C PHE A 103 -8.51 10.90 -1.91
N ILE A 104 -7.72 10.53 -0.89
CA ILE A 104 -6.38 11.09 -0.65
C ILE A 104 -5.42 10.70 -1.78
N ILE A 105 -5.46 9.46 -2.26
CA ILE A 105 -4.63 8.99 -3.38
C ILE A 105 -4.98 9.74 -4.68
N ASP A 106 -6.27 9.87 -4.99
CA ASP A 106 -6.77 10.55 -6.20
C ASP A 106 -6.37 12.03 -6.20
N HIS A 107 -6.42 12.67 -5.02
CA HIS A 107 -5.94 14.04 -4.83
C HIS A 107 -4.43 14.18 -5.07
N HIS A 108 -3.62 13.29 -4.51
CA HIS A 108 -2.16 13.27 -4.73
C HIS A 108 -1.78 13.07 -6.21
N LEU A 109 -2.49 12.19 -6.94
CA LEU A 109 -2.22 11.98 -8.37
C LEU A 109 -2.70 13.17 -9.22
N TYR A 110 -3.77 13.85 -8.81
CA TYR A 110 -4.29 15.03 -9.48
C TYR A 110 -3.33 16.23 -9.41
N GLU A 111 -2.70 16.48 -8.26
CA GLU A 111 -1.78 17.62 -8.09
C GLU A 111 -0.51 17.49 -8.94
N HIS A 112 0.03 16.29 -9.09
CA HIS A 112 1.30 16.08 -9.76
C HIS A 112 1.20 15.92 -11.29
N HIS A 113 0.09 15.39 -11.84
CA HIS A 113 -0.02 15.04 -13.29
C HIS A 113 -1.43 15.34 -13.87
N LYS A 114 -1.86 16.61 -13.84
CA LYS A 114 -3.22 17.09 -14.16
C LYS A 114 -3.86 16.56 -15.46
N THR A 115 -3.11 16.43 -16.56
CA THR A 115 -3.69 16.17 -17.89
C THR A 115 -3.85 14.67 -18.26
N PRO A 116 -2.82 13.80 -18.12
CA PRO A 116 -2.95 12.38 -18.46
C PRO A 116 -3.75 11.56 -17.43
N TYR A 117 -3.77 11.99 -16.15
CA TYR A 117 -4.50 11.30 -15.09
C TYR A 117 -6.02 11.37 -15.27
N ASN A 118 -6.53 12.54 -15.65
CA ASN A 118 -7.96 12.83 -15.72
C ASN A 118 -8.70 12.04 -16.83
N GLN A 119 -7.99 11.54 -17.84
CA GLN A 119 -8.62 10.86 -18.99
C GLN A 119 -8.53 9.33 -18.94
N ARG A 120 -7.39 8.76 -18.52
CA ARG A 120 -7.15 7.30 -18.59
C ARG A 120 -6.76 6.67 -17.27
N GLY A 121 -6.06 7.42 -16.42
CA GLY A 121 -5.52 6.89 -15.16
C GLY A 121 -6.60 6.41 -14.20
N ARG A 122 -7.63 7.23 -13.99
CA ARG A 122 -8.75 6.91 -13.09
C ARG A 122 -9.50 5.65 -13.51
N TRP A 123 -9.75 5.47 -14.81
CA TRP A 123 -10.42 4.29 -15.34
C TRP A 123 -9.57 3.02 -15.21
N LEU A 124 -8.26 3.14 -15.36
CA LEU A 124 -7.33 2.02 -15.15
C LEU A 124 -7.33 1.56 -13.69
N LEU A 125 -7.35 2.50 -12.74
CA LEU A 125 -7.42 2.18 -11.31
C LEU A 125 -8.75 1.52 -10.91
N VAL A 126 -9.87 1.99 -11.46
CA VAL A 126 -11.18 1.35 -11.25
C VAL A 126 -11.20 -0.06 -11.87
N ALA A 127 -10.70 -0.20 -13.10
CA ALA A 127 -10.60 -1.49 -13.77
C ALA A 127 -9.72 -2.48 -12.98
N ALA A 128 -8.64 -2.01 -12.36
CA ALA A 128 -7.78 -2.81 -11.49
C ALA A 128 -8.53 -3.36 -10.27
N ILE A 129 -9.34 -2.53 -9.59
CA ILE A 129 -10.16 -2.99 -8.44
C ILE A 129 -11.16 -4.06 -8.89
N ILE A 130 -11.86 -3.81 -10.00
CA ILE A 130 -12.84 -4.77 -10.55
C ILE A 130 -12.15 -6.08 -10.94
N LEU A 131 -10.98 -6.00 -11.61
CA LEU A 131 -10.18 -7.17 -11.96
C LEU A 131 -9.80 -7.97 -10.70
N GLY A 132 -9.32 -7.28 -9.65
CA GLY A 132 -9.03 -7.88 -8.36
C GLY A 132 -10.22 -8.62 -7.77
N MET A 133 -11.40 -7.99 -7.76
CA MET A 133 -12.64 -8.58 -7.26
C MET A 133 -13.06 -9.83 -8.05
N VAL A 134 -12.93 -9.79 -9.38
CA VAL A 134 -13.23 -10.95 -10.25
C VAL A 134 -12.22 -12.07 -10.00
N LEU A 135 -10.93 -11.74 -9.87
CA LEU A 135 -9.89 -12.71 -9.54
C LEU A 135 -10.09 -13.32 -8.15
N GLY A 136 -10.58 -12.57 -7.17
CA GLY A 136 -10.95 -13.10 -5.86
C GLY A 136 -11.97 -14.24 -5.99
N GLN A 137 -13.06 -13.97 -6.71
CA GLN A 137 -14.11 -14.96 -6.91
C GLN A 137 -13.67 -16.16 -7.75
N ALA A 138 -12.75 -15.97 -8.71
CA ALA A 138 -12.33 -17.00 -9.65
C ALA A 138 -11.13 -17.83 -9.17
N ALA A 139 -10.24 -17.25 -8.36
CA ALA A 139 -9.01 -17.87 -7.88
C ALA A 139 -9.00 -17.91 -6.35
N MET A 140 -9.18 -19.11 -5.78
CA MET A 140 -8.89 -19.32 -4.37
C MET A 140 -7.39 -19.47 -4.19
N LEU A 141 -6.69 -18.39 -3.83
CA LEU A 141 -5.32 -18.49 -3.33
C LEU A 141 -5.34 -19.24 -2.01
N ASP A 142 -4.34 -20.09 -1.79
CA ASP A 142 -4.13 -20.68 -0.48
C ASP A 142 -3.71 -19.60 0.54
N LYS A 143 -3.73 -19.96 1.83
CA LYS A 143 -3.35 -19.04 2.91
C LYS A 143 -1.94 -18.47 2.73
N ALA A 144 -1.01 -19.24 2.15
CA ALA A 144 0.37 -18.82 1.94
C ALA A 144 0.46 -17.76 0.84
N GLY A 145 -0.26 -17.92 -0.27
CA GLY A 145 -0.33 -16.95 -1.36
C GLY A 145 -0.88 -15.60 -0.89
N VAL A 146 -1.91 -15.63 -0.03
CA VAL A 146 -2.46 -14.42 0.59
C VAL A 146 -1.43 -13.73 1.50
N LEU A 147 -0.73 -14.49 2.34
CA LEU A 147 0.33 -13.96 3.23
C LEU A 147 1.48 -13.34 2.44
N ILE A 148 1.90 -13.97 1.34
CA ILE A 148 2.94 -13.45 0.43
C ILE A 148 2.53 -12.08 -0.10
N ILE A 149 1.32 -11.99 -0.67
CA ILE A 149 0.81 -10.73 -1.22
C ILE A 149 0.71 -9.65 -0.13
N TRP A 150 0.18 -9.97 1.05
CA TRP A 150 0.09 -9.04 2.18
C TRP A 150 1.44 -8.54 2.66
N SER A 151 2.43 -9.42 2.72
CA SER A 151 3.77 -9.06 3.21
C SER A 151 4.46 -8.09 2.25
N PHE A 152 4.44 -8.41 0.96
CA PHE A 152 4.95 -7.52 -0.09
C PHE A 152 4.22 -6.17 -0.07
N LEU A 153 2.90 -6.20 0.07
CA LEU A 153 2.06 -5.00 0.15
C LEU A 153 2.43 -4.15 1.37
N ALA A 154 2.57 -4.75 2.54
CA ALA A 154 2.92 -4.06 3.78
C ALA A 154 4.25 -3.30 3.64
N GLY A 155 5.29 -3.94 3.12
CA GLY A 155 6.58 -3.28 2.88
C GLY A 155 6.52 -2.12 1.89
N SER A 156 5.72 -2.29 0.83
CA SER A 156 5.49 -1.24 -0.17
C SER A 156 4.75 -0.03 0.43
N ILE A 157 3.73 -0.28 1.27
CA ILE A 157 2.97 0.76 1.98
C ILE A 157 3.87 1.48 2.98
N ILE A 158 4.68 0.76 3.76
CA ILE A 158 5.61 1.35 4.73
C ILE A 158 6.52 2.37 4.04
N LEU A 159 7.14 1.99 2.92
CA LEU A 159 7.97 2.94 2.16
C LEU A 159 7.15 4.13 1.68
N ASN A 160 5.97 3.87 1.13
CA ASN A 160 5.12 4.92 0.57
C ASN A 160 4.75 5.96 1.64
N VAL A 161 4.37 5.52 2.84
CA VAL A 161 4.06 6.38 3.98
C VAL A 161 5.32 7.12 4.44
N LEU A 162 6.43 6.41 4.67
CA LEU A 162 7.69 7.04 5.12
C LEU A 162 8.22 8.07 4.12
N LYS A 163 7.95 7.91 2.83
CA LYS A 163 8.48 8.79 1.79
C LYS A 163 7.54 9.93 1.42
N ARG A 164 6.22 9.71 1.43
CA ARG A 164 5.23 10.71 0.98
C ARG A 164 4.58 11.47 2.12
N GLU A 165 4.50 10.87 3.31
CA GLU A 165 3.76 11.45 4.44
C GLU A 165 4.67 11.95 5.57
N LEU A 166 5.95 11.58 5.60
CA LEU A 166 6.90 12.28 6.46
C LEU A 166 7.28 13.61 5.79
N PRO A 167 6.92 14.75 6.38
CA PRO A 167 7.29 16.05 5.84
C PRO A 167 8.81 16.22 5.87
N ASP A 168 9.36 16.99 4.93
CA ASP A 168 10.73 17.47 5.01
C ASP A 168 10.95 18.12 6.40
N GLU A 169 12.18 18.04 6.93
CA GLU A 169 12.57 18.36 8.33
C GLU A 169 12.05 19.71 8.89
N GLN A 170 11.51 20.59 8.04
CA GLN A 170 11.07 21.94 8.35
C GLN A 170 9.57 22.07 8.72
N GLU A 171 8.69 21.08 8.46
CA GLU A 171 7.23 21.21 8.73
C GLU A 171 6.62 20.12 9.64
N SER A 172 7.43 19.22 10.22
CA SER A 172 6.91 18.12 11.05
C SER A 172 6.50 18.57 12.46
N CYS A 173 5.19 18.63 12.75
CA CYS A 173 4.70 18.73 14.12
C CYS A 173 4.64 17.33 14.76
N PHE A 174 5.70 16.94 15.45
CA PHE A 174 5.83 15.65 16.15
C PHE A 174 4.63 15.33 17.07
N MET A 175 4.03 16.36 17.68
CA MET A 175 2.85 16.18 18.55
C MET A 175 1.63 15.67 17.79
N SER A 176 1.40 16.13 16.55
CA SER A 176 0.28 15.65 15.73
C SER A 176 0.43 14.16 15.38
N PHE A 177 1.66 13.72 15.11
CA PHE A 177 1.98 12.30 14.90
C PHE A 177 1.68 11.47 16.16
N ILE A 178 2.15 11.90 17.32
CA ILE A 178 1.92 11.20 18.60
C ILE A 178 0.43 11.12 18.94
N VAL A 179 -0.33 12.20 18.74
CA VAL A 179 -1.78 12.20 18.97
C VAL A 179 -2.49 11.23 18.03
N GLY A 180 -2.14 11.23 16.74
CA GLY A 180 -2.70 10.28 15.77
C GLY A 180 -2.39 8.83 16.14
N ALA A 181 -1.13 8.54 16.51
CA ALA A 181 -0.70 7.21 16.95
C ALA A 181 -1.43 6.77 18.22
N ALA A 182 -1.57 7.66 19.22
CA ALA A 182 -2.27 7.36 20.46
C ALA A 182 -3.76 7.09 20.23
N LEU A 183 -4.43 7.89 19.38
CA LEU A 183 -5.83 7.67 19.00
C LEU A 183 -6.02 6.33 18.29
N TYR A 184 -5.17 6.01 17.31
CA TYR A 184 -5.24 4.73 16.59
C TYR A 184 -4.98 3.55 17.53
N THR A 185 -4.02 3.67 18.44
CA THR A 185 -3.74 2.67 19.47
C THR A 185 -4.94 2.47 20.39
N GLY A 186 -5.58 3.56 20.85
CA GLY A 186 -6.79 3.49 21.66
C GLY A 186 -7.94 2.79 20.91
N LEU A 187 -8.09 3.06 19.62
CA LEU A 187 -9.11 2.45 18.77
C LEU A 187 -8.88 0.94 18.56
N LEU A 188 -7.61 0.52 18.45
CA LEU A 188 -7.23 -0.89 18.40
C LEU A 188 -7.50 -1.61 19.73
N LEU A 189 -7.19 -0.97 20.85
CA LEU A 189 -7.38 -1.54 22.19
C LEU A 189 -8.85 -1.55 22.64
N ALA A 190 -9.69 -0.69 22.07
CA ALA A 190 -11.12 -0.65 22.31
C ALA A 190 -11.91 -1.72 21.55
N LYS A 191 -11.22 -2.57 20.77
CA LYS A 191 -11.79 -3.61 19.93
C LYS A 191 -11.66 -5.00 20.55
#